data_AF-X1FWR3-F1
#
_entry.id   AF-X1FWR3-F1
#
_cell.length_a   1.000
_cell.length_b   1.000
_cell.length_c   1.000
_cell.angle_alpha   90.00
_cell.angle_beta   90.00
_cell.angle_gamma   90.00
#
_symmetry.space_group_name_H-M   'P 1'
#
loop_
_entity.id
_entity.type
_entity.pdbx_description
1 polymer ?
#
loop_
_entity_poly.entity_id
_entity_poly.type
_entity_poly.pdbx_seq_one_letter_code
_entity_poly.pdbx_strand_id
1 'polypeptide(L)'
;IIMANEISKGLKYVLLIHFVLGIIIGVVFLFFPEQYCELFGIEITDHGVYRLIGAASLALGFSSYLAYKNGHWDTVKLFIQVDLIWLIGANIGMLWWLFTGVSPMMWVIEVMFIFFTVAFLFFYIQENK
;
A
#
# COMPACT_ATOMS: atom_id res chain seq x y z
N ILE A 1 -27.08 -19.08 -9.09
CA ILE A 1 -25.75 -18.85 -8.46
C ILE A 1 -24.89 -18.28 -9.57
N ILE A 2 -24.61 -16.97 -9.54
CA ILE A 2 -23.71 -16.35 -10.52
C ILE A 2 -22.34 -17.00 -10.28
N MET A 3 -21.73 -17.58 -11.31
CA MET A 3 -20.40 -18.17 -11.16
C MET A 3 -19.45 -17.04 -10.77
N ALA A 4 -18.91 -17.10 -9.55
CA ALA A 4 -18.00 -16.11 -9.06
C ALA A 4 -16.70 -16.21 -9.87
N ASN A 5 -16.38 -15.16 -10.63
CA ASN A 5 -15.14 -15.13 -11.41
C ASN A 5 -13.96 -15.13 -10.44
N GLU A 6 -13.09 -16.13 -10.56
CA GLU A 6 -11.81 -16.13 -9.88
C GLU A 6 -10.94 -14.99 -10.41
N ILE A 7 -10.22 -14.33 -9.51
CA ILE A 7 -9.28 -13.28 -9.87
C ILE A 7 -8.10 -13.85 -10.66
N SER A 8 -7.57 -13.04 -11.58
CA SER A 8 -6.39 -13.39 -12.37
C SER A 8 -5.16 -13.70 -11.52
N LYS A 9 -4.25 -14.51 -12.08
CA LYS A 9 -2.95 -14.80 -11.45
C LYS A 9 -2.12 -13.54 -11.22
N GLY A 10 -2.21 -12.58 -12.15
CA GLY A 10 -1.53 -11.28 -12.03
C GLY A 10 -1.96 -10.53 -10.77
N LEU A 11 -3.28 -10.41 -10.55
CA LEU A 11 -3.82 -9.77 -9.34
C LEU A 11 -3.42 -10.53 -8.07
N LYS A 12 -3.41 -11.88 -8.10
CA LYS A 12 -2.90 -12.69 -6.97
C LYS A 12 -1.45 -12.34 -6.60
N TYR A 13 -0.58 -12.13 -7.58
CA TYR A 13 0.81 -11.73 -7.31
C TYR A 13 0.91 -10.31 -6.77
N VAL A 14 0.16 -9.35 -7.33
CA VAL A 14 0.16 -7.96 -6.83
C VAL A 14 -0.29 -7.91 -5.38
N LEU A 15 -1.38 -8.60 -5.03
CA LEU A 15 -1.87 -8.68 -3.65
C LEU A 15 -0.83 -9.30 -2.70
N LEU A 16 -0.13 -10.35 -3.14
CA LEU A 16 0.90 -10.99 -2.32
C LEU A 16 2.12 -10.08 -2.11
N ILE A 17 2.58 -9.38 -3.14
CA ILE A 17 3.69 -8.43 -3.05
C ILE A 17 3.30 -7.25 -2.15
N HIS A 18 2.09 -6.70 -2.34
CA HIS A 18 1.56 -5.62 -1.51
C HIS A 18 1.47 -6.04 -0.03
N PHE A 19 1.01 -7.26 0.24
CA PHE A 19 1.01 -7.82 1.60
C PHE A 19 2.40 -7.88 2.23
N VAL A 20 3.39 -8.44 1.51
CA VAL A 20 4.75 -8.58 2.03
C VAL A 20 5.37 -7.22 2.32
N LEU A 21 5.24 -6.26 1.39
CA LEU A 21 5.75 -4.90 1.59
C LEU A 21 5.00 -4.17 2.70
N GLY A 22 3.68 -4.33 2.79
CA GLY A 22 2.85 -3.79 3.87
C GLY A 22 3.27 -4.29 5.25
N ILE A 23 3.65 -5.57 5.37
CA ILE A 23 4.25 -6.10 6.61
C ILE A 23 5.60 -5.46 6.88
N ILE A 24 6.52 -5.46 5.91
CA ILE A 24 7.89 -4.97 6.12
C ILE A 24 7.85 -3.51 6.56
N ILE A 25 7.17 -2.66 5.79
CA ILE A 25 7.03 -1.23 6.08
C ILE A 25 6.24 -1.04 7.37
N GLY A 26 5.14 -1.79 7.52
CA GLY A 26 4.27 -1.70 8.68
C GLY A 26 5.00 -1.99 9.99
N VAL A 27 5.78 -3.07 10.04
CA VAL A 27 6.58 -3.44 11.22
C VAL A 27 7.69 -2.41 11.46
N VAL A 28 8.43 -2.01 10.42
CA VAL A 28 9.53 -1.04 10.57
C VAL A 28 9.01 0.29 11.09
N PHE A 29 7.95 0.85 10.51
CA PHE A 29 7.45 2.18 10.88
C PHE A 29 6.69 2.16 12.22
N LEU A 30 6.05 1.03 12.56
CA LEU A 30 5.32 0.91 13.82
C LEU A 30 6.26 0.73 15.01
N PHE A 31 7.32 -0.07 14.88
CA PHE A 31 8.16 -0.46 16.02
C PHE A 31 9.57 0.15 15.98
N PHE A 32 10.10 0.44 14.80
CA PHE A 32 11.49 0.88 14.60
C PHE A 32 11.62 2.17 13.75
N PRO A 33 10.79 3.21 13.97
CA PRO A 33 10.83 4.42 13.14
C PRO A 33 12.14 5.21 13.29
N GLU A 34 12.77 5.19 14.47
CA GLU A 34 14.04 5.87 14.73
C GLU A 34 15.17 5.24 13.92
N GLN A 35 15.29 3.91 13.96
CA GLN A 35 16.34 3.18 13.24
C GLN A 35 16.21 3.38 11.72
N TYR A 36 14.96 3.44 11.22
CA TYR A 36 14.71 3.79 9.83
C TYR A 36 15.17 5.22 9.51
N CYS A 37 14.78 6.19 10.34
CA CYS A 37 15.12 7.59 10.13
C CYS A 37 16.64 7.82 10.20
N GLU A 38 17.33 7.23 11.18
CA GLU A 38 18.79 7.28 11.32
C GLU A 38 19.50 6.70 10.10
N LEU A 39 19.04 5.55 9.60
CA LEU A 39 19.63 4.89 8.41
C LEU A 39 19.60 5.78 7.16
N PHE A 40 18.57 6.61 7.03
CA PHE A 40 18.36 7.47 5.86
C PHE A 40 18.62 8.96 6.11
N GLY A 41 19.19 9.31 7.28
CA GLY A 41 19.47 10.70 7.65
C GLY A 41 18.23 11.59 7.69
N ILE A 42 17.08 11.03 8.06
CA ILE A 42 15.81 11.75 8.20
C ILE A 42 15.68 12.22 9.65
N GLU A 43 15.38 13.49 9.85
CA GLU A 43 15.05 14.01 11.18
C GLU A 43 13.64 13.55 11.59
N ILE A 44 13.52 12.91 12.75
CA ILE A 44 12.23 12.50 13.30
C ILE A 44 11.68 13.60 14.20
N THR A 45 10.69 14.33 13.71
CA THR A 45 10.03 15.42 14.47
C THR A 45 8.79 14.93 15.22
N ASP A 46 8.16 13.85 14.72
CA ASP A 46 6.99 13.22 15.35
C ASP A 46 6.98 11.70 15.11
N HIS A 47 7.20 10.93 16.17
CA HIS A 47 7.13 9.46 16.12
C HIS A 47 5.71 8.94 15.90
N GLY A 48 4.69 9.69 16.32
CA GLY A 48 3.29 9.32 16.20
C GLY A 48 2.87 9.13 14.74
N VAL A 49 3.32 10.02 13.85
CA VAL A 49 3.02 9.94 12.41
C VAL A 49 3.59 8.67 11.78
N TYR A 50 4.86 8.34 12.04
CA TYR A 50 5.47 7.10 11.54
C TYR A 50 4.73 5.87 12.07
N ARG A 51 4.41 5.83 13.36
CA ARG A 51 3.69 4.70 13.95
C ARG A 51 2.30 4.53 13.35
N LEU A 52 1.59 5.62 13.10
CA LEU A 52 0.29 5.60 12.44
C LEU A 52 0.39 5.07 11.01
N ILE A 53 1.37 5.51 10.24
CA ILE A 53 1.64 5.00 8.88
C ILE A 53 2.00 3.51 8.93
N GLY A 54 2.78 3.09 9.92
CA GLY A 54 3.11 1.68 10.15
C GLY A 54 1.85 0.84 10.41
N ALA A 55 0.97 1.30 11.31
CA ALA A 55 -0.31 0.64 11.59
C ALA A 55 -1.21 0.57 10.36
N ALA A 56 -1.31 1.66 9.59
CA ALA A 56 -2.08 1.69 8.34
C ALA A 56 -1.51 0.70 7.30
N SER A 57 -0.18 0.64 7.16
CA SER A 57 0.49 -0.27 6.23
C SER A 57 0.27 -1.73 6.61
N LEU A 58 0.25 -2.07 7.90
CA LEU A 58 -0.13 -3.41 8.36
C LEU A 58 -1.57 -3.73 8.00
N ALA A 59 -2.51 -2.82 8.30
CA ALA A 59 -3.93 -3.05 8.01
C ALA A 59 -4.18 -3.30 6.51
N LEU A 60 -3.58 -2.50 5.64
CA LEU A 60 -3.70 -2.63 4.18
C LEU A 60 -2.90 -3.82 3.62
N GLY A 61 -1.75 -4.14 4.22
CA GLY A 61 -1.03 -5.37 3.88
C GLY A 61 -1.90 -6.60 4.17
N PHE A 62 -2.45 -6.70 5.37
CA PHE A 62 -3.33 -7.81 5.75
C PHE A 62 -4.64 -7.83 4.95
N SER A 63 -5.20 -6.66 4.58
CA SER A 63 -6.36 -6.59 3.70
C SER A 63 -6.07 -7.28 2.36
N SER A 64 -4.89 -7.04 1.79
CA SER A 64 -4.43 -7.68 0.55
C SER A 64 -4.22 -9.19 0.71
N TYR A 65 -3.74 -9.66 1.86
CA TYR A 65 -3.66 -11.10 2.14
C TYR A 65 -5.05 -11.76 2.24
N LEU A 66 -6.01 -11.09 2.89
CA LEU A 66 -7.39 -11.58 2.97
C LEU A 66 -8.04 -11.63 1.58
N ALA A 67 -7.81 -10.62 0.74
CA ALA A 67 -8.25 -10.61 -0.65
C ALA A 67 -7.62 -11.77 -1.44
N TYR A 68 -6.30 -11.98 -1.31
CA TYR A 68 -5.57 -13.08 -1.93
C TYR A 68 -6.16 -14.45 -1.55
N LYS A 69 -6.57 -14.63 -0.28
CA LYS A 69 -7.19 -15.87 0.21
C LYS A 69 -8.60 -16.13 -0.30
N ASN A 70 -9.43 -15.08 -0.44
CA ASN A 70 -10.82 -15.25 -0.89
C ASN A 70 -10.92 -15.53 -2.39
N GLY A 71 -10.06 -14.94 -3.22
CA GLY A 71 -9.89 -15.28 -4.64
C GLY A 71 -11.08 -14.98 -5.57
N HIS A 72 -12.24 -14.58 -5.05
CA HIS A 72 -13.44 -14.24 -5.83
C HIS A 72 -13.54 -12.74 -6.05
N TRP A 73 -13.79 -12.31 -7.29
CA TRP A 73 -13.78 -10.90 -7.67
C TRP A 73 -14.73 -10.04 -6.83
N ASP A 74 -15.97 -10.48 -6.58
CA ASP A 74 -16.96 -9.69 -5.84
C ASP A 74 -16.49 -9.30 -4.44
N THR A 75 -15.75 -10.19 -3.77
CA THR A 75 -15.15 -9.92 -2.46
C THR A 75 -13.87 -9.10 -2.58
N VAL A 76 -13.00 -9.46 -3.52
CA VAL A 76 -11.69 -8.80 -3.73
C VAL A 76 -11.84 -7.35 -4.17
N LYS A 77 -12.90 -7.05 -4.93
CA LYS A 77 -13.23 -5.71 -5.42
C LYS A 77 -13.31 -4.69 -4.28
N LEU A 78 -13.95 -5.05 -3.17
CA LEU A 78 -14.08 -4.15 -2.01
C LEU A 78 -12.72 -3.82 -1.39
N PHE A 79 -11.84 -4.82 -1.25
CA PHE A 79 -10.49 -4.59 -0.73
C PHE A 79 -9.68 -3.66 -1.63
N ILE A 80 -9.71 -3.91 -2.95
CA ILE A 80 -9.02 -3.06 -3.93
C ILE A 80 -9.55 -1.62 -3.93
N GLN A 81 -10.87 -1.42 -3.76
CA GLN A 81 -11.44 -0.08 -3.67
C GLN A 81 -10.92 0.68 -2.44
N VAL A 82 -10.82 0.02 -1.29
CA VAL A 82 -10.24 0.61 -0.07
C VAL A 82 -8.77 0.97 -0.28
N ASP A 83 -7.98 0.05 -0.84
CA ASP A 83 -6.55 0.27 -1.13
C ASP A 83 -6.38 1.43 -2.11
N LEU A 84 -7.20 1.53 -3.16
CA LEU A 84 -7.17 2.65 -4.11
C LEU A 84 -7.50 3.99 -3.47
N ILE A 85 -8.53 4.07 -2.62
CA ILE A 85 -8.88 5.32 -1.91
C ILE A 85 -7.71 5.79 -1.06
N TRP A 86 -7.12 4.87 -0.29
CA TRP A 86 -5.96 5.19 0.54
C TRP A 86 -4.77 5.63 -0.31
N LEU A 87 -4.38 4.84 -1.32
CA LEU A 87 -3.21 5.11 -2.12
C LEU A 87 -3.34 6.42 -2.91
N ILE A 88 -4.51 6.72 -3.48
CA ILE A 88 -4.73 8.00 -4.17
C ILE A 88 -4.56 9.17 -3.20
N GLY A 89 -5.15 9.09 -2.00
CA GLY A 89 -4.98 10.11 -0.97
C GLY A 89 -3.51 10.26 -0.53
N ALA A 90 -2.81 9.13 -0.34
CA ALA A 90 -1.41 9.10 0.04
C ALA A 90 -0.51 9.75 -1.03
N ASN A 91 -0.68 9.39 -2.31
CA ASN A 91 0.08 9.99 -3.42
C ASN A 91 -0.16 11.51 -3.50
N ILE A 92 -1.40 11.99 -3.35
CA ILE A 92 -1.69 13.43 -3.35
C ILE A 92 -0.97 14.14 -2.20
N GLY A 93 -1.08 13.61 -0.98
CA GLY A 93 -0.45 14.20 0.20
C GLY A 93 1.08 14.17 0.13
N MET A 94 1.65 13.05 -0.31
CA MET A 94 3.09 12.85 -0.44
C MET A 94 3.68 13.72 -1.55
N LEU A 95 3.06 13.79 -2.74
CA LEU A 95 3.53 14.68 -3.81
C LEU A 95 3.53 16.13 -3.37
N TRP A 96 2.47 16.59 -2.69
CA TRP A 96 2.42 17.95 -2.15
C TRP A 96 3.60 18.24 -1.21
N TRP A 97 3.95 17.29 -0.35
CA TRP A 97 5.05 17.42 0.60
C TRP A 97 6.44 17.27 -0.08
N LEU A 98 6.59 16.37 -1.06
CA LEU A 98 7.86 16.08 -1.73
C LEU A 98 8.45 17.30 -2.46
N PHE A 99 7.60 18.18 -2.99
CA PHE A 99 8.04 19.42 -3.63
C PHE A 99 8.60 20.47 -2.64
N THR A 100 8.62 20.19 -1.34
CA THR A 100 9.16 21.10 -0.31
C THR A 100 10.63 20.85 0.07
N GLY A 101 11.34 19.95 -0.65
CA GLY A 101 12.78 19.74 -0.48
C GLY A 101 13.17 18.63 0.52
N VAL A 102 12.34 17.59 0.62
CA VAL A 102 12.49 16.49 1.58
C VAL A 102 13.52 15.44 1.15
N SER A 103 13.87 14.52 2.06
CA SER A 103 14.86 13.46 1.82
C SER A 103 14.56 12.65 0.54
N PRO A 104 15.58 12.34 -0.30
CA PRO A 104 15.43 11.50 -1.49
C PRO A 104 14.76 10.14 -1.22
N MET A 105 14.92 9.59 -0.01
CA MET A 105 14.30 8.32 0.36
C MET A 105 12.77 8.35 0.28
N MET A 106 12.16 9.52 0.49
CA MET A 106 10.70 9.65 0.43
C MET A 106 10.15 9.51 -0.99
N TRP A 107 10.97 9.74 -2.02
CA TRP A 107 10.59 9.45 -3.40
C TRP A 107 10.48 7.95 -3.67
N VAL A 108 11.24 7.11 -2.96
CA VAL A 108 11.15 5.64 -3.11
C VAL A 108 9.78 5.15 -2.63
N ILE A 109 9.31 5.68 -1.50
CA ILE A 109 7.97 5.38 -0.96
C ILE A 109 6.90 5.86 -1.93
N GLU A 110 7.03 7.07 -2.47
CA GLU A 110 6.07 7.61 -3.42
C GLU A 110 6.00 6.79 -4.72
N VAL A 111 7.13 6.43 -5.31
CA VAL A 111 7.16 5.57 -6.51
C VAL A 111 6.47 4.23 -6.24
N MET A 112 6.65 3.66 -5.06
CA MET A 112 5.95 2.44 -4.65
C MET A 112 4.44 2.66 -4.53
N PHE A 113 3.98 3.76 -3.95
CA PHE A 113 2.56 4.09 -3.88
C PHE A 113 1.94 4.30 -5.26
N ILE A 114 2.63 5.00 -6.17
CA ILE A 114 2.20 5.18 -7.56
C ILE A 114 2.09 3.81 -8.24
N PHE A 115 3.11 2.96 -8.10
CA PHE A 115 3.12 1.62 -8.68
C PHE A 115 1.89 0.80 -8.24
N PHE A 116 1.59 0.75 -6.95
CA PHE A 116 0.43 0.01 -6.45
C PHE A 116 -0.89 0.62 -6.86
N THR A 117 -1.02 1.96 -6.89
CA THR A 117 -2.21 2.63 -7.43
C THR A 117 -2.47 2.20 -8.86
N VAL A 118 -1.44 2.26 -9.72
CA VAL A 118 -1.57 1.88 -11.13
C VAL A 118 -1.89 0.39 -11.27
N ALA A 119 -1.21 -0.49 -10.53
CA ALA A 119 -1.45 -1.92 -10.58
C ALA A 119 -2.89 -2.27 -10.16
N PHE A 120 -3.36 -1.74 -9.03
CA PHE A 120 -4.72 -1.99 -8.56
C PHE A 120 -5.77 -1.38 -9.47
N LEU A 121 -5.54 -0.18 -10.03
CA LEU A 121 -6.46 0.43 -10.97
C LEU A 121 -6.55 -0.38 -12.27
N PHE A 122 -5.41 -0.86 -12.78
CA PHE A 122 -5.36 -1.71 -13.95
C PHE A 122 -6.18 -3.00 -13.74
N PHE A 123 -5.93 -3.72 -12.64
CA PHE A 123 -6.69 -4.95 -12.36
C PHE A 123 -8.16 -4.68 -12.03
N TYR A 124 -8.49 -3.56 -11.40
CA TYR A 124 -9.87 -3.17 -11.20
C TYR A 124 -10.62 -2.98 -12.52
N ILE A 125 -9.99 -2.37 -13.52
CA ILE A 125 -10.59 -2.20 -14.85
C ILE A 125 -10.63 -3.55 -15.59
N GLN A 126 -9.60 -4.39 -15.44
CA GLN A 126 -9.53 -5.68 -16.13
C GLN A 126 -10.59 -6.67 -15.65
N GLU A 127 -10.79 -6.81 -14.34
CA GLU A 127 -11.68 -7.83 -13.74
C GLU A 127 -13.16 -7.41 -13.78
N ASN A 128 -13.47 -6.12 -14.04
CA ASN A 128 -14.83 -5.64 -14.25
C ASN A 128 -15.32 -5.76 -15.71
N LYS A 129 -14.48 -6.23 -16.64
CA LYS A 129 -14.86 -6.49 -18.04
C LYS A 129 -15.43 -7.89 -18.19
#